data_AF-A0A212LYG4-F1
#
_entry.id   AF-A0A212LYG4-F1
#
_cell.length_a   1.000
_cell.length_b   1.000
_cell.length_c   1.000
_cell.angle_alpha   90.00
_cell.angle_beta   90.00
_cell.angle_gamma   90.00
#
_symmetry.space_group_name_H-M   'P 1'
#
loop_
_entity.id
_entity.type
_entity.pdbx_description
1 polymer ?
#
loop_
_entity_poly.entity_id
_entity_poly.type
_entity_poly.pdbx_seq_one_letter_code
_entity_poly.pdbx_strand_id
1 'polypeptide(L)'
;MSEKYVFVRRDSRASNSIGKILLDDLHNLRWDTISGGFQARQPSVYLFGTVCCTKIIAENFGHSGLHGPCPHDIKVCITKKDNLPKIYTQLAAQAGSKPASNRRKPLTKAEKASRLYLIWGTPPKNKIDLSHPLLPEEYYTLQLILDFIRHCKKRKLHWAILSPTHGVWKDGVKKIGSEKRLREASSDEQEALIKQIQQCAMEYKKLLVYSGRCYDRTDLHRELIQKVNDYNRISLLNSFLDIR
;
A
#
# COMPACT_ATOMS: atom_id res chain seq x y z
N MET A 1 -13.59 -33.96 21.13
CA MET A 1 -14.46 -33.38 20.10
C MET A 1 -13.59 -32.58 19.14
N SER A 2 -13.67 -32.82 17.84
CA SER A 2 -12.95 -32.01 16.85
C SER A 2 -13.50 -30.58 16.87
N GLU A 3 -12.62 -29.59 16.97
CA GLU A 3 -13.04 -28.20 16.89
C GLU A 3 -13.56 -27.91 15.48
N LYS A 4 -14.81 -27.45 15.40
CA LYS A 4 -15.51 -27.22 14.12
C LYS A 4 -15.23 -25.86 13.50
N TYR A 5 -14.50 -24.99 14.20
CA TYR A 5 -14.33 -23.60 13.82
C TYR A 5 -12.86 -23.27 13.53
N VAL A 6 -12.67 -22.32 12.63
CA VAL A 6 -11.38 -21.71 12.30
C VAL A 6 -11.50 -20.21 12.49
N PHE A 7 -10.50 -19.61 13.11
CA PHE A 7 -10.37 -18.17 13.23
C PHE A 7 -9.51 -17.63 12.09
N VAL A 8 -10.05 -16.65 11.38
CA VAL A 8 -9.46 -16.12 10.17
C VAL A 8 -9.32 -14.60 10.25
N ARG A 9 -8.36 -14.03 9.54
CA ARG A 9 -8.13 -12.58 9.44
C ARG A 9 -8.12 -12.14 7.98
N ARG A 10 -8.26 -10.85 7.70
CA ARG A 10 -8.00 -10.32 6.35
C ARG A 10 -6.52 -10.32 6.00
N ASP A 11 -5.67 -10.06 7.00
CA ASP A 11 -4.23 -10.12 6.92
C ASP A 11 -3.62 -10.53 8.27
N SER A 12 -2.32 -10.88 8.30
CA SER A 12 -1.68 -11.42 9.51
C SER A 12 -1.52 -10.41 10.66
N ARG A 13 -1.61 -9.11 10.36
CA ARG A 13 -1.37 -7.97 11.27
C ARG A 13 -2.66 -7.28 11.71
N ALA A 14 -3.77 -7.47 11.01
CA ALA A 14 -5.08 -6.91 11.37
C ALA A 14 -5.53 -7.45 12.74
N SER A 15 -5.21 -6.73 13.81
CA SER A 15 -5.54 -7.11 15.20
C SER A 15 -7.04 -7.14 15.45
N ASN A 16 -7.80 -6.27 14.78
CA ASN A 16 -9.21 -5.95 15.12
C ASN A 16 -10.23 -6.61 14.19
N SER A 17 -9.83 -7.54 13.32
CA SER A 17 -10.71 -8.18 12.33
C SER A 17 -10.51 -9.69 12.30
N ILE A 18 -10.85 -10.34 13.42
CA ILE A 18 -10.88 -11.81 13.52
C ILE A 18 -12.31 -12.25 13.19
N GLY A 19 -12.46 -13.09 12.18
CA GLY A 19 -13.69 -13.79 11.83
C GLY A 19 -13.67 -15.23 12.31
N LYS A 20 -14.84 -15.78 12.65
CA LYS A 20 -15.02 -17.20 12.94
C LYS A 20 -15.82 -17.85 11.80
N ILE A 21 -15.34 -18.97 11.27
CA ILE A 21 -16.00 -19.75 10.22
C ILE A 21 -16.05 -21.23 10.60
N LEU A 22 -16.95 -22.00 9.99
CA LEU A 22 -16.85 -23.46 10.04
C LEU A 22 -15.63 -23.92 9.24
N LEU A 23 -14.97 -24.97 9.72
CA LEU A 23 -13.82 -25.57 9.05
C LEU A 23 -14.16 -25.99 7.61
N ASP A 24 -15.36 -26.52 7.40
CA ASP A 24 -15.81 -27.04 6.10
C ASP A 24 -16.18 -25.94 5.09
N ASP A 25 -16.40 -24.69 5.54
CA ASP A 25 -16.64 -23.55 4.65
C ASP A 25 -15.33 -23.01 4.03
N LEU A 26 -14.17 -23.45 4.56
CA LEU A 26 -12.85 -23.01 4.13
C LEU A 26 -12.30 -23.89 3.01
N HIS A 27 -11.94 -23.27 1.89
CA HIS A 27 -11.43 -23.99 0.72
C HIS A 27 -10.25 -23.26 0.07
N ASN A 28 -9.63 -23.87 -0.95
CA ASN A 28 -8.48 -23.32 -1.69
C ASN A 28 -7.33 -22.88 -0.76
N LEU A 29 -6.93 -23.80 0.12
CA LEU A 29 -5.84 -23.58 1.07
C LEU A 29 -4.51 -23.53 0.34
N ARG A 30 -3.72 -22.50 0.64
CA ARG A 30 -2.41 -22.28 0.01
C ARG A 30 -1.50 -21.41 0.85
N TRP A 31 -0.21 -21.59 0.64
CA TRP A 31 0.81 -20.69 1.14
C TRP A 31 0.95 -19.48 0.21
N ASP A 32 0.89 -18.28 0.77
CA ASP A 32 1.04 -17.05 -0.02
C ASP A 32 1.75 -15.95 0.78
N THR A 33 2.28 -14.97 0.05
CA THR A 33 2.78 -13.71 0.61
C THR A 33 1.86 -12.55 0.32
N ILE A 34 0.76 -12.71 -0.42
CA ILE A 34 -0.18 -11.62 -0.74
C ILE A 34 -1.46 -11.79 0.09
N SER A 35 -1.86 -10.77 0.86
CA SER A 35 -3.11 -10.84 1.63
C SER A 35 -4.35 -10.78 0.76
N GLY A 36 -5.50 -11.15 1.33
CA GLY A 36 -6.80 -10.80 0.76
C GLY A 36 -7.06 -9.29 0.83
N GLY A 37 -8.14 -8.85 0.17
CA GLY A 37 -8.56 -7.45 0.18
C GLY A 37 -7.62 -6.56 -0.62
N PHE A 38 -6.79 -5.79 0.08
CA PHE A 38 -5.84 -4.83 -0.49
C PHE A 38 -4.66 -5.44 -1.26
N GLN A 39 -4.61 -6.77 -1.38
CA GLN A 39 -3.51 -7.49 -2.02
C GLN A 39 -2.13 -7.03 -1.50
N ALA A 40 -2.05 -6.73 -0.20
CA ALA A 40 -0.84 -6.24 0.42
C ALA A 40 0.14 -7.39 0.63
N ARG A 41 1.40 -7.19 0.24
CA ARG A 41 2.43 -8.19 0.48
C ARG A 41 2.76 -8.28 1.97
N GLN A 42 2.74 -9.49 2.49
CA GLN A 42 3.04 -9.88 3.85
C GLN A 42 4.55 -10.02 4.04
N PRO A 43 5.07 -9.77 5.25
CA PRO A 43 6.50 -9.87 5.55
C PRO A 43 7.04 -11.30 5.46
N SER A 44 6.15 -12.30 5.50
CA SER A 44 6.48 -13.73 5.44
C SER A 44 5.41 -14.47 4.65
N VAL A 45 5.65 -15.77 4.43
CA VAL A 45 4.68 -16.69 3.84
C VAL A 45 3.71 -17.13 4.93
N TYR A 46 2.42 -16.84 4.72
CA TYR A 46 1.32 -17.20 5.61
C TYR A 46 0.38 -18.19 4.93
N LEU A 47 -0.40 -18.89 5.75
CA LEU A 47 -1.45 -19.79 5.27
C LEU A 47 -2.69 -18.96 4.94
N PHE A 48 -3.21 -19.15 3.74
CA PHE A 48 -4.44 -18.53 3.28
C PHE A 48 -5.45 -19.58 2.84
N GLY A 49 -6.72 -19.23 2.93
CA GLY A 49 -7.81 -19.94 2.30
C GLY A 49 -8.81 -18.95 1.71
N THR A 50 -9.91 -19.49 1.19
CA THR A 50 -11.03 -18.75 0.62
C THR A 50 -12.30 -19.20 1.32
N VAL A 51 -13.21 -18.26 1.57
CA VAL A 51 -14.50 -18.52 2.22
C VAL A 51 -15.53 -17.53 1.70
N CYS A 52 -16.78 -17.96 1.57
CA CYS A 52 -17.88 -17.08 1.21
C CYS A 52 -18.11 -16.04 2.31
N CYS A 53 -18.29 -14.78 1.92
CA CYS A 53 -18.36 -13.65 2.84
C CYS A 53 -19.47 -13.77 3.89
N THR A 54 -20.59 -14.40 3.52
CA THR A 54 -21.77 -14.59 4.39
C THR A 54 -21.59 -15.68 5.44
N LYS A 55 -20.54 -16.51 5.32
CA LYS A 55 -20.21 -17.57 6.30
C LYS A 55 -19.34 -17.08 7.45
N ILE A 56 -18.85 -15.85 7.37
CA ILE A 56 -17.97 -15.27 8.38
C ILE A 56 -18.79 -14.68 9.52
N ILE A 57 -18.67 -15.30 10.70
CA ILE A 57 -19.27 -14.83 11.93
C ILE A 57 -18.30 -13.83 12.57
N ALA A 58 -18.50 -12.54 12.32
CA ALA A 58 -17.85 -11.44 13.03
C ALA A 58 -18.57 -10.12 12.80
N GLU A 59 -18.70 -9.31 13.85
CA GLU A 59 -19.37 -8.01 13.79
C GLU A 59 -18.64 -7.00 12.89
N ASN A 60 -17.31 -7.07 12.83
CA ASN A 60 -16.46 -6.11 12.12
C ASN A 60 -15.47 -6.78 11.14
N PHE A 61 -15.96 -7.74 10.34
CA PHE A 61 -15.15 -8.32 9.27
C PHE A 61 -15.28 -7.49 7.99
N GLY A 62 -14.31 -6.62 7.72
CA GLY A 62 -14.38 -5.64 6.64
C GLY A 62 -14.57 -6.26 5.24
N HIS A 63 -15.68 -5.89 4.59
CA HIS A 63 -15.88 -6.03 3.14
C HIS A 63 -15.19 -4.87 2.43
N SER A 64 -14.25 -5.16 1.52
CA SER A 64 -13.59 -4.10 0.76
C SER A 64 -14.44 -3.55 -0.38
N GLY A 65 -15.61 -4.16 -0.69
CA GLY A 65 -16.47 -3.82 -1.85
C GLY A 65 -15.84 -4.10 -3.22
N LEU A 66 -14.51 -4.25 -3.29
CA LEU A 66 -13.73 -4.49 -4.50
C LEU A 66 -13.89 -5.90 -5.12
N HIS A 67 -14.58 -6.82 -4.44
CA HIS A 67 -14.75 -8.22 -4.89
C HIS A 67 -16.09 -8.46 -5.60
N GLY A 68 -16.87 -7.41 -5.87
CA GLY A 68 -18.20 -7.49 -6.47
C GLY A 68 -19.33 -7.53 -5.45
N PRO A 69 -20.59 -7.66 -5.92
CA PRO A 69 -21.75 -7.76 -5.04
C PRO A 69 -21.65 -9.01 -4.14
N CYS A 70 -22.19 -8.93 -2.92
CA CYS A 70 -22.34 -10.10 -2.07
C CYS A 70 -23.49 -11.01 -2.58
N PRO A 71 -23.43 -12.34 -2.36
CA PRO A 71 -22.34 -13.10 -1.73
C PRO A 71 -21.15 -13.34 -2.68
N HIS A 72 -19.93 -13.34 -2.15
CA HIS A 72 -18.72 -13.65 -2.92
C HIS A 72 -17.65 -14.28 -2.04
N ASP A 73 -16.68 -14.91 -2.69
CA ASP A 73 -15.54 -15.53 -2.04
C ASP A 73 -14.47 -14.52 -1.63
N ILE A 74 -13.97 -14.68 -0.42
CA ILE A 74 -12.99 -13.80 0.19
C ILE A 74 -11.76 -14.60 0.60
N LYS A 75 -10.59 -14.16 0.14
CA LYS A 75 -9.31 -14.65 0.64
C LYS A 75 -9.07 -14.24 2.09
N VAL A 76 -8.79 -15.19 2.95
CA VAL A 76 -8.57 -15.00 4.39
C VAL A 76 -7.25 -15.62 4.84
N CYS A 77 -6.60 -14.99 5.81
CA CYS A 77 -5.34 -15.38 6.42
C CYS A 77 -5.61 -16.21 7.68
N ILE A 78 -4.97 -17.36 7.80
CA ILE A 78 -5.03 -18.24 8.97
C ILE A 78 -3.70 -18.14 9.69
N THR A 79 -3.73 -17.80 10.99
CA THR A 79 -2.50 -17.63 11.78
C THR A 79 -2.44 -18.62 12.94
N LYS A 80 -1.20 -19.01 13.30
CA LYS A 80 -0.95 -19.95 14.40
C LYS A 80 -1.45 -19.44 15.76
N LYS A 81 -1.42 -18.12 15.99
CA LYS A 81 -1.78 -17.51 17.27
C LYS A 81 -3.29 -17.51 17.55
N ASP A 82 -4.11 -17.67 16.50
CA ASP A 82 -5.57 -17.57 16.62
C ASP A 82 -6.27 -18.94 16.54
N ASN A 83 -5.52 -20.00 16.24
CA ASN A 83 -6.10 -21.32 15.97
C ASN A 83 -5.36 -22.38 16.79
N LEU A 84 -6.08 -23.41 17.22
CA LEU A 84 -5.46 -24.54 17.91
C LEU A 84 -4.35 -25.16 17.04
N PRO A 85 -3.21 -25.58 17.63
CA PRO A 85 -2.09 -26.15 16.89
C PRO A 85 -2.47 -27.31 15.97
N LYS A 86 -3.39 -28.18 16.43
CA LYS A 86 -3.87 -29.32 15.65
C LYS A 86 -4.61 -28.89 14.37
N ILE A 87 -5.54 -27.94 14.49
CA ILE A 87 -6.31 -27.39 13.36
C ILE A 87 -5.38 -26.68 12.38
N TYR A 88 -4.48 -25.83 12.88
CA TYR A 88 -3.51 -25.15 12.02
C TYR A 88 -2.63 -26.14 11.25
N THR A 89 -2.15 -27.19 11.92
CA THR A 89 -1.28 -28.20 11.30
C THR A 89 -2.01 -28.99 10.22
N GLN A 90 -3.28 -29.36 10.47
CA GLN A 90 -4.14 -30.00 9.48
C GLN A 90 -4.32 -29.13 8.23
N LEU A 91 -4.70 -27.85 8.41
CA LEU A 91 -4.90 -26.91 7.30
C LEU A 91 -3.59 -26.64 6.55
N ALA A 92 -2.47 -26.54 7.27
CA ALA A 92 -1.14 -26.36 6.69
C ALA A 92 -0.71 -27.56 5.84
N ALA A 93 -1.04 -28.79 6.25
CA ALA A 93 -0.76 -29.99 5.48
C ALA A 93 -1.58 -30.02 4.17
N GLN A 94 -2.85 -29.60 4.22
CA GLN A 94 -3.70 -29.49 3.02
C GLN A 94 -3.19 -28.45 2.02
N ALA A 95 -2.56 -27.37 2.49
CA ALA A 95 -1.93 -26.37 1.63
C ALA A 95 -0.61 -26.82 0.98
N GLY A 96 -0.13 -28.04 1.27
CA GLY A 96 1.13 -28.57 0.77
C GLY A 96 2.38 -27.99 1.44
N SER A 97 3.54 -28.20 0.82
CA SER A 97 4.83 -27.77 1.35
C SER A 97 4.92 -26.25 1.46
N LYS A 98 5.26 -25.75 2.66
CA LYS A 98 5.49 -24.32 2.86
C LYS A 98 6.71 -23.87 2.05
N PRO A 99 6.56 -22.90 1.13
CA PRO A 99 7.70 -22.33 0.41
C PRO A 99 8.75 -21.80 1.36
N ALA A 100 10.03 -21.97 0.99
CA ALA A 100 11.13 -21.29 1.67
C ALA A 100 10.78 -19.81 1.79
N SER A 101 11.03 -19.21 2.96
CA SER A 101 10.61 -17.82 3.16
C SER A 101 11.27 -16.96 2.09
N ASN A 102 10.46 -16.33 1.23
CA ASN A 102 10.92 -15.35 0.26
C ASN A 102 11.33 -14.06 1.01
N ARG A 103 12.27 -14.15 1.95
CA ARG A 103 13.00 -13.00 2.49
C ARG A 103 13.70 -12.40 1.28
N ARG A 104 13.08 -11.37 0.72
CA ARG A 104 13.66 -10.67 -0.43
C ARG A 104 15.07 -10.19 -0.03
N LYS A 105 16.06 -10.45 -0.89
CA LYS A 105 17.40 -9.87 -0.74
C LYS A 105 17.31 -8.34 -0.60
N PRO A 106 18.19 -7.71 0.21
CA PRO A 106 18.35 -6.26 0.20
C PRO A 106 18.67 -5.78 -1.22
N LEU A 107 18.17 -4.59 -1.59
CA LEU A 107 18.57 -3.96 -2.85
C LEU A 107 20.03 -3.53 -2.78
N THR A 108 20.73 -3.68 -3.89
CA THR A 108 22.06 -3.10 -4.09
C THR A 108 21.99 -1.57 -4.12
N LYS A 109 23.14 -0.91 -3.90
CA LYS A 109 23.24 0.57 -3.99
C LYS A 109 22.80 1.09 -5.36
N ALA A 110 23.19 0.40 -6.45
CA ALA A 110 22.82 0.76 -7.81
C ALA A 110 21.30 0.64 -8.04
N GLU A 111 20.67 -0.43 -7.55
CA GLU A 111 19.22 -0.59 -7.66
C GLU A 111 18.46 0.50 -6.90
N LYS A 112 18.94 0.90 -5.70
CA LYS A 112 18.35 2.01 -4.94
C LYS A 112 18.49 3.34 -5.67
N ALA A 113 19.66 3.62 -6.24
CA ALA A 113 19.92 4.83 -7.01
C ALA A 113 19.02 4.92 -8.26
N SER A 114 18.65 3.77 -8.84
CA SER A 114 17.80 3.70 -10.03
C SER A 114 16.29 3.83 -9.76
N ARG A 115 15.88 4.04 -8.49
CA ARG A 115 14.48 4.04 -8.06
C ARG A 115 14.11 5.37 -7.44
N LEU A 116 12.93 5.87 -7.80
CA LEU A 116 12.30 7.00 -7.11
C LEU A 116 11.02 6.54 -6.43
N TYR A 117 10.94 6.79 -5.12
CA TYR A 117 9.74 6.57 -4.34
C TYR A 117 8.91 7.84 -4.31
N LEU A 118 7.62 7.72 -4.62
CA LEU A 118 6.69 8.83 -4.73
C LEU A 118 5.57 8.67 -3.72
N ILE A 119 5.14 9.76 -3.09
CA ILE A 119 3.90 9.81 -2.32
C ILE A 119 3.10 11.02 -2.76
N TRP A 120 1.77 10.90 -2.73
CA TRP A 120 0.91 12.06 -2.94
C TRP A 120 0.87 12.95 -1.70
N GLY A 121 1.15 14.24 -1.90
CA GLY A 121 1.10 15.25 -0.86
C GLY A 121 -0.17 16.08 -0.99
N THR A 122 -1.01 16.08 0.04
CA THR A 122 -2.06 17.09 0.17
C THR A 122 -1.55 18.24 1.02
N PRO A 123 -1.74 19.51 0.59
CA PRO A 123 -1.40 20.66 1.39
C PRO A 123 -1.97 20.57 2.82
N PRO A 124 -1.25 21.11 3.82
CA PRO A 124 -1.75 21.22 5.18
C PRO A 124 -3.03 22.06 5.20
N LYS A 125 -3.97 21.72 6.10
CA LYS A 125 -5.18 22.53 6.33
C LYS A 125 -4.93 23.74 7.24
N ASN A 126 -3.84 23.70 8.00
CA ASN A 126 -3.51 24.73 8.98
C ASN A 126 -2.67 25.83 8.33
N LYS A 127 -2.75 27.04 8.89
CA LYS A 127 -1.88 28.15 8.50
C LYS A 127 -0.42 27.78 8.79
N ILE A 128 0.33 27.54 7.72
CA ILE A 128 1.80 27.51 7.77
C ILE A 128 2.27 28.86 7.28
N ASP A 129 3.36 29.37 7.85
CA ASP A 129 4.03 30.54 7.28
C ASP A 129 4.64 30.16 5.93
N LEU A 130 4.03 30.66 4.85
CA LEU A 130 4.47 30.42 3.47
C LEU A 130 5.41 31.51 2.97
N SER A 131 5.78 32.49 3.81
CA SER A 131 6.64 33.62 3.39
C SER A 131 8.10 33.23 3.19
N HIS A 132 8.50 32.02 3.60
CA HIS A 132 9.87 31.52 3.48
C HIS A 132 9.91 30.18 2.74
N PRO A 133 11.03 29.86 2.06
CA PRO A 133 11.23 28.54 1.47
C PRO A 133 11.30 27.44 2.54
N LEU A 134 10.38 26.48 2.45
CA LEU A 134 10.27 25.33 3.35
C LEU A 134 10.84 24.08 2.69
N LEU A 135 11.20 23.08 3.49
CA LEU A 135 11.43 21.69 3.07
C LEU A 135 10.10 20.90 3.05
N PRO A 136 10.05 19.75 2.37
CA PRO A 136 8.87 18.89 2.37
C PRO A 136 8.36 18.54 3.79
N GLU A 137 9.26 18.17 4.71
CA GLU A 137 8.90 17.82 6.09
C GLU A 137 8.46 19.01 6.95
N GLU A 138 8.78 20.23 6.53
CA GLU A 138 8.34 21.46 7.20
C GLU A 138 6.96 21.89 6.68
N TYR A 139 6.69 21.64 5.39
CA TYR A 139 5.42 21.99 4.75
C TYR A 139 4.31 20.95 4.99
N TYR A 140 4.61 19.65 4.93
CA TYR A 140 3.60 18.61 5.10
C TYR A 140 3.45 18.16 6.55
N THR A 141 2.27 18.36 7.13
CA THR A 141 1.99 17.99 8.52
C THR A 141 1.30 16.63 8.69
N LEU A 142 0.83 16.02 7.60
CA LEU A 142 0.19 14.71 7.67
C LEU A 142 1.20 13.63 8.08
N GLN A 143 0.89 12.94 9.19
CA GLN A 143 1.75 11.90 9.76
C GLN A 143 2.18 10.84 8.74
N LEU A 144 1.28 10.47 7.81
CA LEU A 144 1.57 9.51 6.74
C LEU A 144 2.73 9.99 5.84
N ILE A 145 2.76 11.27 5.47
CA ILE A 145 3.81 11.85 4.64
C ILE A 145 5.11 11.94 5.43
N LEU A 146 5.03 12.36 6.70
CA LEU A 146 6.20 12.42 7.58
C LEU A 146 6.82 11.03 7.83
N ASP A 147 5.99 9.99 8.01
CA ASP A 147 6.43 8.60 8.11
C ASP A 147 7.14 8.15 6.82
N PHE A 148 6.56 8.48 5.65
CA PHE A 148 7.17 8.20 4.34
C PHE A 148 8.56 8.83 4.21
N ILE A 149 8.68 10.14 4.49
CA ILE A 149 9.94 10.88 4.42
C ILE A 149 10.98 10.24 5.34
N ARG A 150 10.63 10.03 6.63
CA ARG A 150 11.54 9.42 7.60
C ARG A 150 12.00 8.03 7.16
N HIS A 151 11.10 7.24 6.59
CA HIS A 151 11.42 5.88 6.13
C HIS A 151 12.37 5.87 4.93
N CYS A 152 12.20 6.81 4.00
CA CYS A 152 13.09 6.99 2.86
C CYS A 152 14.47 7.53 3.27
N LYS A 153 14.52 8.56 4.12
CA LYS A 153 15.76 9.12 4.67
C LYS A 153 16.57 8.08 5.43
N LYS A 154 15.94 7.33 6.34
CA LYS A 154 16.58 6.24 7.10
C LYS A 154 17.24 5.19 6.18
N ARG A 155 16.69 4.97 4.99
CA ARG A 155 17.18 3.99 4.01
C ARG A 155 18.06 4.57 2.91
N LYS A 156 18.29 5.89 2.92
CA LYS A 156 19.03 6.65 1.91
C LYS A 156 18.47 6.40 0.50
N LEU A 157 17.15 6.55 0.36
CA LEU A 157 16.44 6.34 -0.91
C LEU A 157 16.17 7.67 -1.59
N HIS A 158 16.08 7.69 -2.92
CA HIS A 158 15.54 8.84 -3.61
C HIS A 158 14.02 8.84 -3.46
N TRP A 159 13.49 9.97 -3.02
CA TRP A 159 12.06 10.16 -2.85
C TRP A 159 11.63 11.54 -3.28
N ALA A 160 10.37 11.66 -3.65
CA ALA A 160 9.73 12.95 -3.88
C ALA A 160 8.26 12.90 -3.48
N ILE A 161 7.70 14.08 -3.22
CA ILE A 161 6.27 14.26 -2.99
C ILE A 161 5.66 14.83 -4.26
N LEU A 162 4.63 14.16 -4.75
CA LEU A 162 3.79 14.68 -5.80
C LEU A 162 2.81 15.67 -5.18
N SER A 163 3.03 16.94 -5.47
CA SER A 163 2.29 18.06 -4.91
C SER A 163 1.45 18.71 -5.99
N PRO A 164 0.15 18.92 -5.75
CA PRO A 164 -0.68 19.75 -6.60
C PRO A 164 -0.11 21.13 -6.92
N THR A 165 0.50 21.74 -5.91
CA THR A 165 0.97 23.13 -5.93
C THR A 165 2.39 23.25 -6.40
N HIS A 166 3.20 22.26 -6.05
CA HIS A 166 4.65 22.36 -6.21
C HIS A 166 5.19 21.38 -7.24
N GLY A 167 4.35 20.66 -7.98
CA GLY A 167 4.87 19.68 -8.93
C GLY A 167 5.49 18.48 -8.23
N VAL A 168 6.67 18.08 -8.70
CA VAL A 168 7.50 17.09 -8.01
C VAL A 168 8.40 17.80 -6.99
N TRP A 169 8.26 17.45 -5.72
CA TRP A 169 9.06 18.00 -4.63
C TRP A 169 10.06 16.97 -4.10
N LYS A 170 11.30 17.05 -4.58
CA LYS A 170 12.41 16.14 -4.23
C LYS A 170 12.99 16.45 -2.84
N ASP A 171 13.63 15.46 -2.24
CA ASP A 171 14.41 15.60 -1.00
C ASP A 171 15.41 16.78 -1.07
N GLY A 172 15.52 17.54 0.01
CA GLY A 172 16.45 18.66 0.15
C GLY A 172 16.13 19.92 -0.67
N VAL A 173 15.13 19.89 -1.56
CA VAL A 173 14.71 21.06 -2.33
C VAL A 173 13.82 21.93 -1.46
N LYS A 174 14.13 23.21 -1.30
CA LYS A 174 13.24 24.16 -0.64
C LYS A 174 12.29 24.81 -1.64
N LYS A 175 11.03 25.01 -1.27
CA LYS A 175 10.03 25.71 -2.08
C LYS A 175 9.22 26.67 -1.23
N ILE A 176 8.84 27.81 -1.82
CA ILE A 176 7.87 28.73 -1.22
C ILE A 176 6.52 28.04 -1.25
N GLY A 177 5.83 27.99 -0.12
CA GLY A 177 4.57 27.29 0.00
C GLY A 177 3.44 27.99 -0.76
N SER A 178 2.43 27.22 -1.17
CA SER A 178 1.20 27.71 -1.81
C SER A 178 -0.03 27.04 -1.19
N GLU A 179 -1.12 27.79 -1.04
CA GLU A 179 -2.41 27.29 -0.53
C GLU A 179 -3.31 26.67 -1.60
N LYS A 180 -2.97 26.85 -2.89
CA LYS A 180 -3.82 26.43 -4.02
C LYS A 180 -4.07 24.92 -3.99
N ARG A 181 -5.28 24.44 -4.27
CA ARG A 181 -5.56 23.00 -4.31
C ARG A 181 -5.50 22.45 -5.72
N LEU A 182 -5.31 21.14 -5.86
CA LEU A 182 -5.29 20.47 -7.17
C LEU A 182 -6.59 20.67 -7.96
N ARG A 183 -7.72 20.64 -7.25
CA ARG A 183 -9.04 20.83 -7.86
C ARG A 183 -9.25 22.27 -8.36
N GLU A 184 -8.38 23.19 -7.94
CA GLU A 184 -8.36 24.59 -8.33
C GLU A 184 -7.27 24.86 -9.39
N ALA A 185 -6.51 23.82 -9.80
CA ALA A 185 -5.50 23.93 -10.85
C ALA A 185 -6.18 23.93 -12.23
N SER A 186 -5.80 24.87 -13.10
CA SER A 186 -6.23 24.90 -14.50
C SER A 186 -5.73 23.68 -15.26
N SER A 187 -6.32 23.40 -16.42
CA SER A 187 -5.87 22.31 -17.30
C SER A 187 -4.38 22.45 -17.68
N ASP A 188 -3.91 23.68 -17.92
CA ASP A 188 -2.51 23.95 -18.26
C ASP A 188 -1.56 23.65 -17.08
N GLU A 189 -1.97 23.98 -15.86
CA GLU A 189 -1.20 23.68 -14.65
C GLU A 189 -1.12 22.16 -14.39
N GLN A 190 -2.21 21.45 -14.66
CA GLN A 190 -2.24 19.98 -14.58
C GLN A 190 -1.33 19.35 -15.65
N GLU A 191 -1.33 19.88 -16.88
CA GLU A 191 -0.44 19.42 -17.94
C GLU A 191 1.04 19.71 -17.61
N ALA A 192 1.34 20.88 -17.06
CA ALA A 192 2.68 21.22 -16.59
C ALA A 192 3.15 20.28 -15.47
N LEU A 193 2.26 19.93 -14.52
CA LEU A 193 2.53 18.93 -13.49
C LEU A 193 2.84 17.56 -14.09
N ILE A 194 2.04 17.10 -15.07
CA ILE A 194 2.29 15.84 -15.79
C ILE A 194 3.67 15.85 -16.44
N LYS A 195 4.02 16.94 -17.15
CA LYS A 195 5.35 17.09 -17.79
C LYS A 195 6.49 17.05 -16.78
N GLN A 196 6.35 17.71 -15.63
CA GLN A 196 7.36 17.64 -14.57
C GLN A 196 7.54 16.22 -14.01
N ILE A 197 6.44 15.49 -13.83
CA ILE A 197 6.47 14.10 -13.38
C ILE A 197 7.15 13.22 -14.43
N GLN A 198 6.82 13.38 -15.71
CA GLN A 198 7.44 12.65 -16.81
C GLN A 198 8.95 12.94 -16.89
N GLN A 199 9.36 14.21 -16.79
CA GLN A 199 10.77 14.59 -16.78
C GLN A 199 11.51 13.93 -15.61
N CYS A 200 10.93 14.00 -14.41
CA CYS A 200 11.50 13.33 -13.25
C CYS A 200 11.53 11.80 -13.41
N ALA A 201 10.53 11.21 -14.07
CA ALA A 201 10.44 9.77 -14.32
C ALA A 201 11.58 9.27 -15.21
N MET A 202 12.04 10.08 -16.16
CA MET A 202 13.11 9.71 -17.07
C MET A 202 14.45 9.48 -16.35
N GLU A 203 14.70 10.20 -15.25
CA GLU A 203 15.92 10.08 -14.44
C GLU A 203 16.06 8.71 -13.75
N TYR A 204 14.96 7.99 -13.53
CA TYR A 204 14.95 6.78 -12.69
C TYR A 204 14.40 5.57 -13.42
N LYS A 205 15.13 4.46 -13.46
CA LYS A 205 14.68 3.21 -14.10
C LYS A 205 13.31 2.74 -13.62
N LYS A 206 12.96 2.97 -12.35
CA LYS A 206 11.67 2.55 -11.79
C LYS A 206 11.07 3.59 -10.87
N LEU A 207 9.77 3.84 -11.04
CA LEU A 207 8.96 4.67 -10.15
C LEU A 207 8.13 3.79 -9.23
N LEU A 208 8.13 4.10 -7.94
CA LEU A 208 7.33 3.38 -6.95
C LEU A 208 6.40 4.36 -6.24
N VAL A 209 5.12 4.33 -6.60
CA VAL A 209 4.13 5.27 -6.08
C VAL A 209 3.42 4.65 -4.88
N TYR A 210 3.65 5.23 -3.71
CA TYR A 210 2.93 4.91 -2.50
C TYR A 210 1.58 5.61 -2.49
N SER A 211 0.51 4.85 -2.70
CA SER A 211 -0.86 5.37 -2.70
C SER A 211 -1.47 5.44 -1.29
N GLY A 212 -0.82 4.85 -0.29
CA GLY A 212 -1.36 4.76 1.07
C GLY A 212 -2.76 4.13 1.13
N ARG A 213 -3.42 4.23 2.30
CA ARG A 213 -4.87 3.97 2.43
C ARG A 213 -5.70 5.22 2.11
N CYS A 214 -5.08 6.24 1.48
CA CYS A 214 -5.75 7.48 1.15
C CYS A 214 -6.56 7.27 -0.11
N TYR A 215 -7.78 6.78 0.11
CA TYR A 215 -8.88 6.75 -0.84
C TYR A 215 -9.32 8.19 -1.12
N ASP A 216 -8.57 8.86 -1.98
CA ASP A 216 -9.18 9.81 -2.90
C ASP A 216 -8.46 9.58 -4.23
N ARG A 217 -8.83 8.49 -4.91
CA ARG A 217 -8.49 8.29 -6.33
C ARG A 217 -9.29 9.31 -7.12
N THR A 218 -8.95 10.59 -6.98
CA THR A 218 -9.44 11.62 -7.89
C THR A 218 -9.10 11.14 -9.30
N ASP A 219 -9.98 11.45 -10.27
CA ASP A 219 -9.77 11.03 -11.66
C ASP A 219 -8.39 11.47 -12.16
N LEU A 220 -7.89 12.60 -11.67
CA LEU A 220 -6.54 13.08 -11.94
C LEU A 220 -5.43 12.14 -11.45
N HIS A 221 -5.53 11.50 -10.28
CA HIS A 221 -4.51 10.54 -9.83
C HIS A 221 -4.48 9.30 -10.75
N ARG A 222 -5.66 8.86 -11.21
CA ARG A 222 -5.78 7.76 -12.16
C ARG A 222 -5.23 8.15 -13.52
N GLU A 223 -5.56 9.34 -14.00
CA GLU A 223 -5.09 9.89 -15.26
C GLU A 223 -3.58 10.12 -15.25
N LEU A 224 -3.03 10.63 -14.15
CA LEU A 224 -1.58 10.76 -13.93
C LEU A 224 -0.88 9.42 -13.95
N ILE A 225 -1.40 8.43 -13.21
CA ILE A 225 -0.87 7.07 -13.28
C ILE A 225 -0.94 6.57 -14.72
N GLN A 226 -2.06 6.72 -15.42
CA GLN A 226 -2.25 6.23 -16.78
C GLN A 226 -1.26 6.88 -17.77
N LYS A 227 -1.16 8.21 -17.78
CA LYS A 227 -0.26 9.00 -18.65
C LYS A 227 1.23 8.78 -18.37
N VAL A 228 1.61 8.34 -17.18
CA VAL A 228 3.00 8.00 -16.84
C VAL A 228 3.22 6.48 -16.93
N ASN A 229 2.16 5.66 -16.94
CA ASN A 229 2.24 4.20 -17.01
C ASN A 229 2.50 3.67 -18.43
N ASP A 230 2.38 4.50 -19.46
CA ASP A 230 2.81 4.18 -20.83
C ASP A 230 4.27 3.71 -20.91
N TYR A 231 5.07 3.98 -19.86
CA TYR A 231 6.46 3.56 -19.77
C TYR A 231 6.70 2.19 -19.10
N ASN A 232 5.68 1.42 -18.66
CA ASN A 232 5.84 0.14 -17.93
C ASN A 232 6.80 0.18 -16.70
N ARG A 233 7.08 1.37 -16.18
CA ARG A 233 8.11 1.62 -15.13
C ARG A 233 7.51 1.96 -13.77
N ILE A 234 6.19 2.03 -13.66
CA ILE A 234 5.49 2.36 -12.40
C ILE A 234 5.13 1.08 -11.65
N SER A 235 5.32 1.10 -10.33
CA SER A 235 4.76 0.10 -9.43
C SER A 235 4.04 0.79 -8.28
N LEU A 236 2.81 0.36 -8.00
CA LEU A 236 2.05 0.86 -6.85
C LEU A 236 2.49 0.15 -5.57
N LEU A 237 2.71 0.93 -4.51
CA LEU A 237 3.06 0.44 -3.18
C LEU A 237 1.90 0.65 -2.22
N ASN A 238 1.45 -0.44 -1.60
CA ASN A 238 0.36 -0.42 -0.62
C ASN A 238 0.88 -0.37 0.83
N SER A 239 2.20 -0.53 1.04
CA SER A 239 2.81 -0.55 2.36
C SER A 239 4.18 0.11 2.38
N PHE A 240 4.52 0.80 3.47
CA PHE A 240 5.89 1.26 3.72
C PHE A 240 6.91 0.11 3.79
N LEU A 241 6.46 -1.12 4.08
CA LEU A 241 7.33 -2.29 4.02
C LEU A 241 7.84 -2.62 2.60
N ASP A 242 7.16 -2.10 1.57
CA ASP A 242 7.60 -2.28 0.19
C ASP A 242 8.66 -1.23 -0.23
N ILE A 243 8.89 -0.20 0.59
CA ILE A 243 9.96 0.80 0.39
C ILE A 243 11.31 0.25 0.88
N ARG A 244 12.30 0.15 -0.02
CA ARG A 244 13.57 -0.57 0.17
C ARG A 244 14.79 0.19 -0.30
#